data_AF-A0A8V1ABY7-F1
#
_entry.id   AF-A0A8V1ABY7-F1
#
_cell.length_a   1.000
_cell.length_b   1.000
_cell.length_c   1.000
_cell.angle_alpha   90.00
_cell.angle_beta   90.00
_cell.angle_gamma   90.00
#
_symmetry.space_group_name_H-M   'P 1'
#
loop_
_entity.id
_entity.type
_entity.pdbx_description
1 polymer ?
#
loop_
_entity_poly.entity_id
_entity_poly.type
_entity_poly.pdbx_seq_one_letter_code
_entity_poly.pdbx_strand_id
1 'polypeptide(L)'
;MVEKQLLATYSALQAVEPITQTAEVIVKTTLPIQGWVKDLTHIPKTGVAQSQTVARWVAYLSQRSRLSSSPLKEELQKILGPVTYHSETPEEIVVTCPEESPVQEGKYPIPEDAWYTDGSSRGNPSRWRAVAYHPSTETIWFEEGDGQSSQWAELRAVRMVITQEPGNSALNICTDGWAVYRGLTLWIAQWATQDWTIHARPIWGKD
;
A
#
# COMPACT_ATOMS: atom_id res chain seq x y z
N MET A 1 -0.58 0.62 7.73
CA MET A 1 -0.93 0.92 9.15
C MET A 1 -2.39 1.37 9.27
N VAL A 2 -2.83 2.35 8.48
CA VAL A 2 -4.22 2.86 8.48
C VAL A 2 -5.25 1.82 8.02
N GLU A 3 -4.97 1.02 6.98
CA GLU A 3 -5.87 -0.06 6.51
C GLU A 3 -6.27 -1.05 7.61
N LYS A 4 -5.36 -1.36 8.54
CA LYS A 4 -5.64 -2.24 9.68
C LYS A 4 -6.61 -1.59 10.66
N GLN A 5 -6.53 -0.27 10.85
CA GLN A 5 -7.51 0.46 11.66
C GLN A 5 -8.85 0.62 10.95
N LEU A 6 -8.86 0.81 9.63
CA LEU A 6 -10.08 0.81 8.83
C LEU A 6 -10.79 -0.54 8.95
N LEU A 7 -10.06 -1.65 8.81
CA LEU A 7 -10.59 -2.99 9.03
C LEU A 7 -11.09 -3.17 10.46
N ALA A 8 -10.30 -2.84 11.48
CA ALA A 8 -10.69 -2.99 12.87
C ALA A 8 -11.97 -2.20 13.19
N THR A 9 -12.06 -0.96 12.69
CA THR A 9 -13.24 -0.10 12.86
C THR A 9 -14.44 -0.66 12.12
N TYR A 10 -14.27 -1.08 10.86
CA TYR A 10 -15.31 -1.71 10.05
C TYR A 10 -15.87 -2.96 10.75
N SER A 11 -14.99 -3.87 11.16
CA SER A 11 -15.36 -5.12 11.83
C SER A 11 -16.03 -4.87 13.18
N ALA A 12 -15.53 -3.93 13.98
CA ALA A 12 -16.13 -3.58 15.27
C ALA A 12 -17.54 -3.01 15.08
N LEU A 13 -17.74 -2.11 14.13
CA LEU A 13 -19.06 -1.53 13.84
C LEU A 13 -20.05 -2.60 13.37
N GLN A 14 -19.64 -3.49 12.45
CA GLN A 14 -20.46 -4.62 12.01
C GLN A 14 -20.86 -5.54 13.18
N ALA A 15 -19.96 -5.78 14.14
CA ALA A 15 -20.25 -6.64 15.28
C ALA A 15 -21.24 -6.02 16.28
N VAL A 16 -21.20 -4.70 16.46
CA VAL A 16 -22.09 -4.00 17.41
C VAL A 16 -23.42 -3.58 16.81
N GLU A 17 -23.57 -3.56 15.49
CA GLU A 17 -24.79 -3.17 14.78
C GLU A 17 -26.09 -3.80 15.32
N PRO A 18 -26.17 -5.13 15.57
CA PRO A 18 -27.40 -5.75 16.08
C PRO A 18 -27.80 -5.24 17.47
N ILE A 19 -26.82 -4.74 18.23
CA ILE A 19 -26.95 -4.29 19.61
C ILE A 19 -27.26 -2.79 19.65
N THR A 20 -26.56 -2.00 18.85
CA THR A 20 -26.67 -0.53 18.88
C THR A 20 -27.90 -0.02 18.15
N GLN A 21 -28.38 -0.73 17.11
CA GLN A 21 -29.53 -0.33 16.29
C GLN A 21 -29.43 1.16 15.88
N THR A 22 -30.39 2.00 16.29
CA THR A 22 -30.44 3.43 15.92
C THR A 22 -29.66 4.36 16.85
N ALA A 23 -29.00 3.81 17.88
CA ALA A 23 -28.21 4.62 18.80
C ALA A 23 -26.99 5.24 18.12
N GLU A 24 -26.61 6.44 18.56
CA GLU A 24 -25.37 7.05 18.11
C GLU A 24 -24.16 6.24 18.61
N VAL A 25 -23.22 5.98 17.69
CA VAL A 25 -21.97 5.27 18.01
C VAL A 25 -20.79 6.21 17.89
N ILE A 26 -19.99 6.28 18.95
CA ILE A 26 -18.76 7.06 19.00
C ILE A 26 -17.59 6.10 18.84
N VAL A 27 -16.84 6.26 17.75
CA VAL A 27 -15.65 5.47 17.47
C VAL A 27 -14.42 6.27 17.88
N LYS A 28 -13.60 5.69 18.75
CA LYS A 28 -12.29 6.24 19.12
C LYS A 28 -11.19 5.41 18.48
N THR A 29 -10.30 6.06 17.75
CA THR A 29 -9.16 5.41 17.08
C THR A 29 -7.85 6.03 17.52
N THR A 30 -6.79 5.22 17.56
CA THR A 30 -5.44 5.70 17.87
C THR A 30 -4.75 6.36 16.67
N LEU A 31 -5.30 6.21 15.45
CA LEU A 31 -4.88 6.97 14.26
C LEU A 31 -6.06 7.79 13.72
N PRO A 32 -5.80 8.94 13.07
CA PRO A 32 -6.83 9.82 12.54
C PRO A 32 -7.38 9.26 11.22
N ILE A 33 -8.29 8.29 11.31
CA ILE A 33 -8.92 7.68 10.12
C ILE A 33 -10.04 8.56 9.53
N GLN A 34 -10.44 9.63 10.20
CA GLN A 34 -11.56 10.49 9.79
C GLN A 34 -11.33 11.13 8.40
N GLY A 35 -10.10 11.58 8.10
CA GLY A 35 -9.75 12.12 6.77
C GLY A 35 -9.92 11.09 5.64
N TRP A 36 -9.52 9.85 5.90
CA TRP A 36 -9.66 8.73 4.97
C TRP A 36 -11.12 8.31 4.76
N VAL A 37 -11.95 8.45 5.79
CA VAL A 37 -13.40 8.18 5.71
C VAL A 37 -14.14 9.30 4.96
N LYS A 38 -13.63 10.55 5.00
CA LYS A 38 -14.18 11.70 4.28
C LYS A 38 -13.88 11.65 2.78
N ASP A 39 -12.67 11.22 2.40
CA ASP A 39 -12.22 11.26 1.01
C ASP A 39 -11.67 9.92 0.53
N LEU A 40 -12.39 9.33 -0.43
CA LEU A 40 -12.05 8.09 -1.12
C LEU A 40 -10.86 8.24 -2.08
N THR A 41 -10.46 9.47 -2.44
CA THR A 41 -9.34 9.72 -3.36
C THR A 41 -8.00 9.29 -2.78
N HIS A 42 -7.90 9.18 -1.46
CA HIS A 42 -6.71 8.71 -0.76
C HIS A 42 -6.57 7.17 -0.74
N ILE A 43 -7.58 6.40 -1.19
CA ILE A 43 -7.47 4.94 -1.25
C ILE A 43 -6.41 4.58 -2.30
N PRO A 44 -5.35 3.83 -1.92
CA PRO A 44 -4.37 3.37 -2.89
C PRO A 44 -5.06 2.54 -3.98
N LYS A 45 -5.00 2.99 -5.24
CA LYS A 45 -5.66 2.34 -6.39
C LYS A 45 -4.90 1.11 -6.90
N THR A 46 -4.40 0.24 -6.03
CA THR A 46 -3.48 -0.83 -6.39
C THR A 46 -3.96 -2.23 -5.99
N GLY A 47 -3.96 -3.15 -6.96
CA GLY A 47 -4.37 -4.55 -6.84
C GLY A 47 -5.89 -4.71 -6.66
N VAL A 48 -6.58 -5.14 -7.72
CA VAL A 48 -8.05 -5.17 -7.84
C VAL A 48 -8.76 -5.68 -6.57
N ALA A 49 -8.24 -6.73 -5.92
CA ALA A 49 -8.87 -7.32 -4.73
C ALA A 49 -8.67 -6.54 -3.42
N GLN A 50 -7.45 -6.08 -3.12
CA GLN A 50 -7.18 -5.32 -1.88
C GLN A 50 -7.79 -3.92 -1.95
N SER A 51 -7.69 -3.26 -3.10
CA SER A 51 -8.33 -1.97 -3.34
C SER A 51 -9.84 -2.02 -3.18
N GLN A 52 -10.50 -3.03 -3.76
CA GLN A 52 -11.96 -3.20 -3.63
C GLN A 52 -12.38 -3.45 -2.18
N THR A 53 -11.59 -4.23 -1.45
CA THR A 53 -11.89 -4.57 -0.06
C THR A 53 -11.74 -3.35 0.86
N VAL A 54 -10.66 -2.59 0.71
CA VAL A 54 -10.46 -1.33 1.44
C VAL A 54 -11.52 -0.30 1.06
N ALA A 55 -11.83 -0.17 -0.24
CA ALA A 55 -12.89 0.71 -0.72
C ALA A 55 -14.25 0.34 -0.14
N ARG A 56 -14.57 -0.95 0.01
CA ARG A 56 -15.79 -1.41 0.69
C ARG A 56 -15.83 -0.95 2.14
N TRP A 57 -14.74 -1.12 2.89
CA TRP A 57 -14.68 -0.68 4.29
C TRP A 57 -14.86 0.84 4.40
N VAL A 58 -14.11 1.60 3.61
CA VAL A 58 -14.18 3.07 3.63
C VAL A 58 -15.55 3.57 3.19
N ALA A 59 -16.16 2.99 2.15
CA ALA A 59 -17.49 3.37 1.70
C ALA A 59 -18.55 3.16 2.80
N TYR A 60 -18.53 2.00 3.46
CA TYR A 60 -19.41 1.72 4.59
C TYR A 60 -19.19 2.71 5.75
N LEU A 61 -17.94 2.91 6.15
CA LEU A 61 -17.58 3.83 7.24
C LEU A 61 -17.98 5.28 6.92
N SER A 62 -17.81 5.67 5.65
CA SER A 62 -18.17 6.98 5.14
C SER A 62 -19.68 7.17 5.17
N GLN A 63 -20.45 6.25 4.60
CA GLN A 63 -21.91 6.35 4.56
C GLN A 63 -22.55 6.44 5.96
N ARG A 64 -21.97 5.78 6.97
CA ARG A 64 -22.43 5.91 8.37
C ARG A 64 -21.95 7.17 9.08
N SER A 65 -20.96 7.87 8.53
CA SER A 65 -20.47 9.14 9.05
C SER A 65 -21.51 10.24 8.90
N ARG A 66 -21.59 11.12 9.91
CA ARG A 66 -22.34 12.39 9.78
C ARG A 66 -21.80 13.33 8.70
N LEU A 67 -20.59 13.07 8.21
CA LEU A 67 -19.88 13.93 7.26
C LEU A 67 -20.07 13.51 5.80
N SER A 68 -20.75 12.39 5.54
CA SER A 68 -20.99 11.93 4.16
C SER A 68 -21.98 12.82 3.42
N SER A 69 -21.78 12.95 2.11
CA SER A 69 -22.71 13.56 1.15
C SER A 69 -23.47 12.51 0.33
N SER A 70 -23.32 11.22 0.67
CA SER A 70 -23.97 10.12 -0.05
C SER A 70 -25.50 10.16 0.14
N PRO A 71 -26.29 9.89 -0.92
CA PRO A 71 -27.76 9.82 -0.82
C PRO A 71 -28.26 8.64 0.02
N LEU A 72 -27.38 7.69 0.38
CA LEU A 72 -27.72 6.55 1.24
C LEU A 72 -27.49 6.84 2.72
N LYS A 73 -26.91 8.00 3.06
CA LYS A 73 -26.56 8.35 4.44
C LYS A 73 -27.79 8.44 5.33
N GLU A 74 -28.84 9.15 4.92
CA GLU A 74 -30.03 9.33 5.75
C GLU A 74 -30.71 7.98 6.04
N GLU A 75 -30.79 7.10 5.03
CA GLU A 75 -31.36 5.76 5.19
C GLU A 75 -30.53 4.88 6.14
N LEU A 76 -29.20 4.87 5.99
CA LEU A 76 -28.33 4.11 6.88
C LEU A 76 -28.36 4.66 8.31
N GLN A 77 -28.45 5.98 8.50
CA GLN A 77 -28.58 6.57 9.83
C GLN A 77 -29.93 6.27 10.49
N LYS A 78 -31.01 6.16 9.73
CA LYS A 78 -32.32 5.74 10.26
C LYS A 78 -32.32 4.30 10.76
N ILE A 79 -31.56 3.42 10.11
CA ILE A 79 -31.53 1.98 10.43
C ILE A 79 -30.48 1.67 11.50
N LEU A 80 -29.29 2.28 11.39
CA LEU A 80 -28.09 1.92 12.14
C LEU A 80 -27.56 3.05 13.04
N GLY A 81 -28.24 4.19 13.08
CA GLY A 81 -27.79 5.35 13.85
C GLY A 81 -26.54 6.03 13.25
N PRO A 82 -26.28 7.29 13.63
CA PRO A 82 -25.12 8.03 13.17
C PRO A 82 -23.83 7.56 13.85
N VAL A 83 -22.72 7.61 13.11
CA VAL A 83 -21.37 7.36 13.65
C VAL A 83 -20.56 8.66 13.69
N THR A 84 -19.92 8.90 14.82
CA THR A 84 -18.98 10.01 15.04
C THR A 84 -17.58 9.46 15.34
N TYR A 85 -16.57 9.91 14.61
CA TYR A 85 -15.19 9.45 14.77
C TYR A 85 -14.38 10.47 15.56
N HIS A 86 -13.59 9.99 16.53
CA HIS A 86 -12.64 10.79 17.29
C HIS A 86 -11.25 10.13 17.25
N SER A 87 -10.23 10.96 17.03
CA SER A 87 -8.83 10.55 17.14
C SER A 87 -8.28 11.01 18.49
N GLU A 88 -7.48 10.16 19.14
CA GLU A 88 -6.74 10.56 20.34
C GLU A 88 -5.49 11.41 20.00
N THR A 89 -5.03 11.36 18.74
CA THR A 89 -3.99 12.26 18.22
C THR A 89 -4.63 13.53 17.63
N PRO A 90 -4.23 14.75 18.05
CA PRO A 90 -4.81 16.01 17.58
C PRO A 90 -4.55 16.36 16.12
N GLU A 91 -3.57 15.71 15.49
CA GLU A 91 -3.22 15.95 14.10
C GLU A 91 -4.19 15.18 13.21
N GLU A 92 -5.12 15.89 12.55
CA GLU A 92 -5.61 15.43 11.24
C GLU A 92 -4.33 15.20 10.43
N ILE A 93 -4.00 13.93 10.12
CA ILE A 93 -2.98 13.67 9.10
C ILE A 93 -3.56 14.31 7.85
N VAL A 94 -3.14 15.53 7.56
CA VAL A 94 -3.26 16.13 6.24
C VAL A 94 -2.50 15.16 5.37
N VAL A 95 -3.25 14.30 4.68
CA VAL A 95 -2.69 13.48 3.63
C VAL A 95 -2.37 14.48 2.52
N THR A 96 -1.24 15.17 2.66
CA THR A 96 -0.56 15.74 1.51
C THR A 96 -0.45 14.60 0.53
N CYS A 97 -1.07 14.77 -0.66
CA CYS A 97 -0.90 13.84 -1.75
C CYS A 97 0.60 13.53 -1.82
N PRO A 98 1.00 12.26 -1.69
CA PRO A 98 2.40 11.90 -1.85
C PRO A 98 2.88 12.50 -3.18
N GLU A 99 4.11 13.01 -3.23
CA GLU A 99 4.74 13.23 -4.53
C GLU A 99 4.58 11.97 -5.36
N GLU A 100 4.26 12.14 -6.64
CA GLU A 100 4.12 10.98 -7.52
C GLU A 100 5.45 10.22 -7.53
N SER A 101 5.38 8.89 -7.37
CA SER A 101 6.59 8.09 -7.46
C SER A 101 7.23 8.26 -8.83
N PRO A 102 8.58 8.35 -8.92
CA PRO A 102 9.26 8.29 -10.20
C PRO A 102 9.01 6.96 -10.94
N VAL A 103 8.52 5.93 -10.24
CA VAL A 103 8.14 4.64 -10.83
C VAL A 103 6.62 4.57 -10.96
N GLN A 104 6.14 4.40 -12.19
CA GLN A 104 4.72 4.26 -12.49
C GLN A 104 4.33 2.78 -12.58
N GLU A 105 3.06 2.49 -12.29
CA GLU A 105 2.50 1.16 -12.54
C GLU A 105 2.50 0.85 -14.04
N GLY A 106 3.05 -0.30 -14.41
CA GLY A 106 3.04 -0.79 -15.78
C GLY A 106 1.61 -1.09 -16.28
N LYS A 107 1.41 -0.98 -17.59
CA LYS A 107 0.12 -1.27 -18.24
C LYS A 107 0.19 -2.61 -18.98
N TYR A 108 -0.94 -3.28 -19.08
CA TYR A 108 -1.09 -4.43 -19.98
C TYR A 108 -1.39 -3.96 -21.40
N PRO A 109 -0.87 -4.62 -22.46
CA PRO A 109 0.01 -5.78 -22.44
C PRO A 109 1.44 -5.45 -22.01
N ILE A 110 2.15 -6.45 -21.45
CA ILE A 110 3.54 -6.29 -21.02
C ILE A 110 4.41 -5.98 -22.26
N PRO A 111 5.23 -4.91 -22.22
CA PRO A 111 6.16 -4.58 -23.30
C PRO A 111 7.14 -5.72 -23.61
N GLU A 112 7.53 -5.87 -24.89
CA GLU A 112 8.49 -6.91 -25.32
C GLU A 112 9.91 -6.67 -24.79
N ASP A 113 10.24 -5.43 -24.43
CA ASP A 113 11.52 -5.00 -23.85
C ASP A 113 11.51 -5.01 -22.30
N ALA A 114 10.53 -5.68 -21.68
CA ALA A 114 10.44 -5.76 -20.23
C ALA A 114 11.47 -6.74 -19.64
N TRP A 115 12.12 -6.31 -18.56
CA TRP A 115 12.95 -7.16 -17.71
C TRP A 115 12.09 -7.92 -16.70
N TYR A 116 12.29 -9.23 -16.60
CA TYR A 116 11.65 -10.08 -15.60
C TYR A 116 12.60 -10.31 -14.44
N THR A 117 12.14 -10.06 -13.22
CA THR A 117 12.97 -10.11 -12.01
C THR A 117 12.36 -11.07 -10.99
N ASP A 118 13.23 -11.79 -10.27
CA ASP A 118 12.86 -12.74 -9.20
C ASP A 118 14.01 -12.80 -8.17
N GLY A 119 13.68 -13.04 -6.91
CA GLY A 119 14.60 -13.16 -5.80
C GLY A 119 14.24 -14.29 -4.84
N SER A 120 15.19 -15.20 -4.61
CA SER A 120 15.01 -16.31 -3.68
C SER A 120 16.03 -16.29 -2.55
N SER A 121 15.66 -16.88 -1.41
CA SER A 121 16.58 -17.18 -0.31
C SER A 121 16.19 -18.48 0.38
N ARG A 122 17.16 -19.38 0.58
CA ARG A 122 16.93 -20.71 1.18
C ARG A 122 18.14 -21.15 2.00
N GLY A 123 17.90 -22.02 3.00
CA GLY A 123 18.95 -22.64 3.81
C GLY A 123 19.15 -22.02 5.19
N ASN A 124 20.06 -22.61 5.96
CA ASN A 124 20.50 -22.13 7.26
C ASN A 124 22.01 -22.44 7.44
N PRO A 125 22.93 -21.46 7.30
CA PRO A 125 22.66 -20.04 7.01
C PRO A 125 22.03 -19.84 5.63
N SER A 126 21.20 -18.80 5.48
CA SER A 126 20.44 -18.57 4.25
C SER A 126 21.37 -18.13 3.12
N ARG A 127 21.22 -18.73 1.93
CA ARG A 127 21.84 -18.28 0.69
C ARG A 127 20.77 -17.69 -0.20
N TRP A 128 21.01 -16.48 -0.69
CA TRP A 128 20.09 -15.75 -1.54
C TRP A 128 20.60 -15.69 -2.99
N ARG A 129 19.67 -15.53 -3.92
CA ARG A 129 19.94 -15.28 -5.33
C ARG A 129 18.91 -14.31 -5.90
N ALA A 130 19.39 -13.29 -6.59
CA ALA A 130 18.59 -12.32 -7.34
C ALA A 130 18.85 -12.54 -8.84
N VAL A 131 17.81 -12.52 -9.67
CA VAL A 131 17.92 -12.77 -11.11
C VAL A 131 17.11 -11.74 -11.88
N ALA A 132 17.65 -11.27 -13.00
CA ALA A 132 16.93 -10.49 -14.00
C ALA A 132 17.10 -11.13 -15.38
N TYR A 133 16.01 -11.24 -16.12
CA TYR A 133 15.98 -11.85 -17.45
C TYR A 133 15.32 -10.91 -18.46
N HIS A 134 15.98 -10.68 -19.58
CA HIS A 134 15.44 -9.91 -20.70
C HIS A 134 15.17 -10.85 -21.89
N PRO A 135 13.89 -11.17 -22.20
CA PRO A 135 13.56 -12.19 -23.18
C PRO A 135 14.01 -11.85 -24.60
N SER A 136 13.88 -10.58 -25.01
CA SER A 136 14.17 -10.15 -26.39
C SER A 136 15.66 -10.20 -26.74
N THR A 137 16.55 -10.17 -25.75
CA THR A 137 18.00 -10.26 -25.93
C THR A 137 18.59 -11.53 -25.32
N GLU A 138 17.76 -12.42 -24.77
CA GLU A 138 18.16 -13.60 -24.01
C GLU A 138 19.20 -13.31 -22.92
N THR A 139 19.19 -12.09 -22.37
CA THR A 139 20.19 -11.64 -21.39
C THR A 139 19.75 -12.03 -19.99
N ILE A 140 20.66 -12.64 -19.22
CA ILE A 140 20.44 -13.00 -17.82
C ILE A 140 21.50 -12.30 -16.95
N TRP A 141 21.05 -11.56 -15.95
CA TRP A 141 21.87 -11.07 -14.87
C TRP A 141 21.51 -11.77 -13.58
N PHE A 142 22.49 -12.05 -12.74
CA PHE A 142 22.24 -12.62 -11.42
C PHE A 142 23.30 -12.21 -10.43
N GLU A 143 22.89 -12.18 -9.16
CA GLU A 143 23.76 -12.03 -8.02
C GLU A 143 23.37 -13.03 -6.94
N GLU A 144 24.33 -13.42 -6.10
CA GLU A 144 24.08 -14.31 -4.97
C GLU A 144 24.97 -13.96 -3.78
N GLY A 145 24.58 -14.44 -2.61
CA GLY A 145 25.33 -14.27 -1.39
C GLY A 145 24.65 -14.95 -0.21
N ASP A 146 25.12 -14.66 1.00
CA ASP A 146 24.60 -15.26 2.23
C ASP A 146 23.90 -14.23 3.12
N GLY A 147 23.07 -14.71 4.04
CA GLY A 147 22.53 -13.95 5.17
C GLY A 147 21.37 -13.01 4.87
N GLN A 148 20.83 -12.98 3.64
CA GLN A 148 19.68 -12.13 3.28
C GLN A 148 18.38 -12.92 3.10
N SER A 149 17.25 -12.21 3.18
CA SER A 149 15.91 -12.74 2.97
C SER A 149 15.54 -12.79 1.47
N SER A 150 14.47 -13.50 1.12
CA SER A 150 13.93 -13.49 -0.25
C SER A 150 13.48 -12.09 -0.66
N GLN A 151 12.81 -11.35 0.22
CA GLN A 151 12.37 -9.98 -0.05
C GLN A 151 13.53 -9.03 -0.38
N TRP A 152 14.69 -9.23 0.27
CA TRP A 152 15.91 -8.50 -0.06
C TRP A 152 16.43 -8.90 -1.45
N ALA A 153 16.41 -10.19 -1.78
CA ALA A 153 16.81 -10.68 -3.10
C ALA A 153 15.92 -10.15 -4.23
N GLU A 154 14.61 -10.04 -4.00
CA GLU A 154 13.65 -9.43 -4.94
C GLU A 154 13.99 -7.97 -5.23
N LEU A 155 14.22 -7.19 -4.16
CA LEU A 155 14.62 -5.79 -4.29
C LEU A 155 15.98 -5.67 -5.00
N ARG A 156 16.90 -6.60 -4.72
CA ARG A 156 18.21 -6.66 -5.34
C ARG A 156 18.11 -6.94 -6.83
N ALA A 157 17.22 -7.82 -7.27
CA ALA A 157 16.99 -8.12 -8.68
C ALA A 157 16.53 -6.88 -9.46
N VAL A 158 15.59 -6.11 -8.90
CA VAL A 158 15.14 -4.87 -9.52
C VAL A 158 16.22 -3.79 -9.51
N ARG A 159 16.95 -3.62 -8.40
CA ARG A 159 18.06 -2.66 -8.31
C ARG A 159 19.13 -2.97 -9.35
N MET A 160 19.44 -4.25 -9.57
CA MET A 160 20.40 -4.70 -10.56
C MET A 160 20.04 -4.17 -11.94
N VAL A 161 18.79 -4.33 -12.37
CA VAL A 161 18.30 -3.82 -13.67
C VAL A 161 18.43 -2.29 -13.75
N ILE A 162 17.95 -1.56 -12.74
CA ILE A 162 17.97 -0.09 -12.72
C ILE A 162 19.41 0.45 -12.82
N THR A 163 20.39 -0.24 -12.24
CA THR A 163 21.78 0.23 -12.22
C THR A 163 22.60 -0.17 -13.44
N GLN A 164 22.24 -1.28 -14.11
CA GLN A 164 23.00 -1.82 -15.24
C GLN A 164 22.44 -1.39 -16.59
N GLU A 165 21.13 -1.13 -16.68
CA GLU A 165 20.52 -0.70 -17.94
C GLU A 165 20.91 0.76 -18.26
N PRO A 166 21.39 1.06 -19.47
CA PRO A 166 21.72 2.43 -19.85
C PRO A 166 20.47 3.31 -19.85
N GLY A 167 20.49 4.39 -19.05
CA GLY A 167 19.35 5.28 -18.76
C GLY A 167 18.84 6.17 -19.90
N ASN A 168 18.91 5.71 -21.15
CA ASN A 168 18.50 6.46 -22.34
C ASN A 168 17.04 6.18 -22.77
N SER A 169 16.37 5.22 -22.13
CA SER A 169 15.02 4.75 -22.47
C SER A 169 14.16 4.59 -21.21
N ALA A 170 12.83 4.58 -21.38
CA ALA A 170 11.93 4.13 -20.32
C ALA A 170 12.19 2.66 -20.01
N LEU A 171 12.43 2.34 -18.74
CA LEU A 171 12.75 0.99 -18.28
C LEU A 171 11.48 0.26 -17.83
N ASN A 172 11.17 -0.87 -18.48
CA ASN A 172 10.04 -1.72 -18.13
C ASN A 172 10.52 -2.91 -17.28
N ILE A 173 9.94 -3.09 -16.08
CA ILE A 173 10.30 -4.18 -15.16
C ILE A 173 9.05 -4.91 -14.72
N CYS A 174 9.08 -6.23 -14.84
CA CYS A 174 8.13 -7.17 -14.29
C CYS A 174 8.74 -7.85 -13.04
N THR A 175 8.04 -7.77 -11.93
CA THR A 175 8.40 -8.43 -10.67
C THR A 175 7.16 -9.12 -10.12
N ASP A 176 7.32 -10.29 -9.53
CA ASP A 176 6.30 -10.99 -8.75
C ASP A 176 6.31 -10.59 -7.27
N GLY A 177 7.34 -9.86 -6.82
CA GLY A 177 7.46 -9.28 -5.49
C GLY A 177 6.48 -8.13 -5.23
N TRP A 178 5.31 -8.42 -4.64
CA TRP A 178 4.32 -7.39 -4.26
C TRP A 178 4.90 -6.25 -3.41
N ALA A 179 5.78 -6.57 -2.47
CA ALA A 179 6.44 -5.58 -1.62
C ALA A 179 7.38 -4.66 -2.40
N VAL A 180 8.07 -5.19 -3.42
CA VAL A 180 8.94 -4.40 -4.30
C VAL A 180 8.11 -3.49 -5.19
N TYR A 181 7.06 -4.03 -5.81
CA TYR A 181 6.10 -3.26 -6.60
C TYR A 181 5.50 -2.09 -5.81
N ARG A 182 4.96 -2.34 -4.61
CA ARG A 182 4.41 -1.27 -3.74
C ARG A 182 5.48 -0.32 -3.22
N GLY A 183 6.66 -0.86 -2.92
CA GLY A 183 7.82 -0.08 -2.52
C GLY A 183 8.16 0.98 -3.53
N LEU A 184 8.30 0.56 -4.79
CA LEU A 184 8.66 1.43 -5.91
C LEU A 184 7.52 2.36 -6.31
N THR A 185 6.28 1.88 -6.47
CA THR A 185 5.19 2.70 -7.02
C THR A 185 4.56 3.66 -6.01
N LEU A 186 4.72 3.42 -4.71
CA LEU A 186 3.99 4.16 -3.67
C LEU A 186 4.87 4.55 -2.48
N TRP A 187 5.55 3.59 -1.85
CA TRP A 187 6.19 3.86 -0.57
C TRP A 187 7.45 4.71 -0.69
N ILE A 188 8.19 4.64 -1.79
CA ILE A 188 9.45 5.38 -1.95
C ILE A 188 9.26 6.90 -1.87
N ALA A 189 8.20 7.44 -2.48
CA ALA A 189 7.89 8.86 -2.40
C ALA A 189 7.46 9.27 -0.97
N GLN A 190 6.66 8.42 -0.32
CA GLN A 190 6.29 8.63 1.08
C GLN A 190 7.53 8.61 1.99
N TRP A 191 8.42 7.65 1.83
CA TRP A 191 9.64 7.52 2.63
C TRP A 191 10.61 8.67 2.41
N ALA A 192 10.74 9.17 1.17
CA ALA A 192 11.54 10.35 0.88
C ALA A 192 11.07 11.58 1.68
N THR A 193 9.75 11.80 1.80
CA THR A 193 9.19 12.88 2.63
C THR A 193 9.33 12.67 4.14
N GLN A 194 9.63 11.44 4.57
CA GLN A 194 9.78 11.05 5.98
C GLN A 194 11.25 10.80 6.37
N ASP A 195 12.21 11.38 5.62
CA ASP A 195 13.65 11.19 5.80
C ASP A 195 14.07 9.71 5.91
N TRP A 196 13.42 8.87 5.11
CA TRP A 196 13.66 7.44 5.09
C TRP A 196 13.46 6.77 6.46
N THR A 197 12.47 7.23 7.23
CA THR A 197 12.10 6.66 8.53
C THR A 197 10.64 6.22 8.60
N ILE A 198 10.38 5.20 9.43
CA ILE A 198 9.04 4.77 9.84
C ILE A 198 9.03 4.79 11.38
N HIS A 199 8.16 5.60 11.98
CA HIS A 199 8.09 5.79 13.44
C HIS A 199 9.46 6.14 14.07
N ALA A 200 10.18 7.09 13.46
CA ALA A 200 11.52 7.51 13.86
C ALA A 200 12.61 6.40 13.83
N ARG A 201 12.33 5.29 13.15
CA ARG A 201 13.35 4.25 12.87
C ARG A 201 13.73 4.30 11.39
N PRO A 202 15.03 4.21 11.05
CA PRO A 202 15.47 4.18 9.66
C PRO A 202 14.92 2.94 8.96
N ILE A 203 14.57 3.10 7.69
CA ILE A 203 14.19 1.98 6.82
C ILE A 203 15.46 1.16 6.54
N TRP A 204 15.31 -0.15 6.44
CA TRP A 204 16.39 -1.05 6.06
C TRP A 204 16.83 -0.77 4.61
N GLY A 205 18.14 -0.84 4.33
CA GLY A 205 18.66 -0.64 2.98
C GLY A 205 18.70 0.83 2.52
N LYS A 206 18.85 1.78 3.44
CA LYS A 206 19.13 3.21 3.14
C LYS A 206 20.47 3.39 2.40
N ASP A 207 21.40 2.46 2.59
CA ASP A 207 22.77 2.49 2.05
C ASP A 207 22.87 1.91 0.62
#